data_AF-A0A936Q2F1-F1
#
_entry.id   AF-A0A936Q2F1-F1
#
_cell.length_a   1.000
_cell.length_b   1.000
_cell.length_c   1.000
_cell.angle_alpha   90.00
_cell.angle_beta   90.00
_cell.angle_gamma   90.00
#
_symmetry.space_group_name_H-M   'P 1'
#
loop_
_entity.id
_entity.type
_entity.pdbx_description
1 polymer ?
#
loop_
_entity_poly.entity_id
_entity_poly.type
_entity_poly.pdbx_seq_one_letter_code
_entity_poly.pdbx_strand_id
1 'polypeptide(L)'
;MSAAATEGPVAEVPLVVDLDGTLVLTDLLHESAVLAAVRSPAAALRAVPALLRGDRAALKRRLAEAGPVDAGSLPLREELVALLAVEKAKGRRLVLATAADEILARPVAARVGLFDEVLASDGARNLKGEVKRLDLVARYGEKGFDYAADDRADLPVFRSARKAILVGPGVHLRAEVERAGTPVSAVLPGRSAVLRTLLSAMRVRQWVKNALVFVPLVTGHVFEAPALGAAVFAFFALSLLASAVYLLNDLGDLAADRQHHAKRKRPLASGDLSIRTALGLVPLLLAGSLAFALALPAGARVLLAVYLATTTFYTLSLKRKVLVDVFTLAFLYTLRVLLGGAATAVPVSPWLLAFSVFLFLSLAFAKRASELLAMKERGHDAAAGRDWFVWDSLVVHVLGVASAYLSSLVLAIYIHSDVTKRLYAHPGWLWLLVPTLLYWTSRVWVLVGRGEMDEDPIVFAARDRVTWALAVASGAVLLMAARGRFGIPGLME
;
A
#
# COMPACT_ATOMS: atom_id res chain seq x y z
N MET A 1 50.57 34.92 -14.91
CA MET A 1 50.49 33.63 -14.18
C MET A 1 49.11 33.50 -13.54
N SER A 2 48.20 32.78 -14.19
CA SER A 2 47.18 31.96 -13.55
C SER A 2 46.63 31.08 -14.67
N ALA A 3 46.98 29.81 -14.64
CA ALA A 3 46.70 28.86 -15.71
C ALA A 3 45.20 28.63 -15.79
N ALA A 4 44.61 28.99 -16.93
CA ALA A 4 43.32 28.48 -17.34
C ALA A 4 43.44 26.96 -17.47
N ALA A 5 42.85 26.23 -16.53
CA ALA A 5 42.69 24.79 -16.63
C ALA A 5 41.71 24.51 -17.78
N THR A 6 42.26 24.22 -18.95
CA THR A 6 41.53 23.70 -20.09
C THR A 6 40.99 22.31 -19.72
N GLU A 7 39.69 22.22 -19.44
CA GLU A 7 38.96 20.96 -19.42
C GLU A 7 39.02 20.35 -20.83
N GLY A 8 39.83 19.29 -21.00
CA GLY A 8 39.92 18.55 -22.25
C GLY A 8 38.59 17.87 -22.62
N PRO A 9 38.45 17.41 -23.88
CA PRO A 9 37.20 16.83 -24.38
C PRO A 9 36.83 15.59 -23.56
N VAL A 10 35.61 15.59 -23.03
CA VAL A 10 35.02 14.57 -22.13
C VAL A 10 34.83 13.19 -22.83
N ALA A 11 35.26 13.05 -24.09
CA ALA A 11 34.93 11.93 -24.98
C ALA A 11 35.63 10.60 -24.67
N GLU A 12 36.74 10.57 -23.91
CA GLU A 12 37.59 9.37 -23.86
C GLU A 12 37.22 8.36 -22.76
N VAL A 13 36.58 8.80 -21.66
CA VAL A 13 36.37 7.95 -20.48
C VAL A 13 34.91 7.52 -20.33
N PRO A 14 34.59 6.21 -20.42
CA PRO A 14 33.22 5.73 -20.30
C PRO A 14 32.62 6.05 -18.93
N LEU A 15 31.31 6.29 -18.90
CA LEU A 15 30.51 6.34 -17.68
C LEU A 15 29.81 5.00 -17.50
N VAL A 16 30.20 4.29 -16.44
CA VAL A 16 29.63 3.00 -16.06
C VAL A 16 28.57 3.23 -15.00
N VAL A 17 27.39 2.62 -15.16
CA VAL A 17 26.21 2.85 -14.33
C VAL A 17 25.72 1.53 -13.77
N ASP A 18 25.46 1.46 -12.46
CA ASP A 18 24.77 0.32 -11.87
C ASP A 18 23.25 0.36 -12.14
N LEU A 19 22.59 -0.79 -12.04
CA LEU A 19 21.17 -0.92 -12.35
C LEU A 19 20.30 -0.80 -11.10
N ASP A 20 20.46 -1.74 -10.15
CA ASP A 20 19.56 -1.93 -9.01
C ASP A 20 19.79 -0.83 -7.97
N GLY A 21 18.75 -0.10 -7.55
CA GLY A 21 18.85 1.04 -6.62
C GLY A 21 19.43 2.33 -7.23
N THR A 22 20.21 2.19 -8.30
CA THR A 22 20.88 3.28 -9.03
C THR A 22 20.03 3.81 -10.18
N LEU A 23 19.89 3.06 -11.28
CA LEU A 23 19.09 3.44 -12.45
C LEU A 23 17.60 3.16 -12.26
N VAL A 24 17.27 1.97 -11.77
CA VAL A 24 15.93 1.62 -11.29
C VAL A 24 15.85 1.85 -9.79
N LEU A 25 14.73 2.40 -9.32
CA LEU A 25 14.54 2.66 -7.88
C LEU A 25 14.26 1.38 -7.07
N THR A 26 14.22 0.21 -7.70
CA THR A 26 13.99 -1.08 -7.04
C THR A 26 15.15 -2.05 -7.28
N ASP A 27 14.98 -3.29 -6.81
CA ASP A 27 15.99 -4.34 -6.89
C ASP A 27 15.35 -5.55 -7.60
N LEU A 28 15.84 -5.83 -8.81
CA LEU A 28 15.25 -6.79 -9.74
C LEU A 28 15.23 -8.21 -9.19
N LEU A 29 16.19 -8.58 -8.33
CA LEU A 29 16.18 -9.89 -7.68
C LEU A 29 14.98 -10.04 -6.74
N HIS A 30 14.66 -9.00 -5.96
CA HIS A 30 13.53 -9.03 -5.04
C HIS A 30 12.19 -8.92 -5.78
N GLU A 31 12.11 -8.13 -6.84
CA GLU A 31 10.95 -8.07 -7.74
C GLU A 31 10.64 -9.45 -8.31
N SER A 32 11.63 -10.10 -8.92
CA SER A 32 11.49 -11.44 -9.48
C SER A 32 11.15 -12.48 -8.43
N ALA A 33 11.74 -12.41 -7.23
CA ALA A 33 11.42 -13.32 -6.14
C ALA A 33 9.95 -13.20 -5.69
N VAL A 34 9.45 -11.98 -5.51
CA VAL A 34 8.05 -11.72 -5.13
C VAL A 34 7.10 -12.18 -6.24
N LEU A 35 7.38 -11.81 -7.49
CA LEU A 35 6.55 -12.23 -8.63
C LEU A 35 6.54 -13.74 -8.80
N ALA A 36 7.69 -14.41 -8.67
CA ALA A 36 7.80 -15.86 -8.72
C ALA A 36 6.97 -16.51 -7.59
N ALA A 37 7.06 -15.98 -6.37
CA ALA A 37 6.29 -16.49 -5.24
C ALA A 37 4.76 -16.33 -5.43
N VAL A 38 4.32 -15.23 -6.05
CA VAL A 38 2.89 -14.93 -6.26
C VAL A 38 2.32 -15.64 -7.49
N ARG A 39 3.04 -15.66 -8.61
CA ARG A 39 2.53 -16.14 -9.90
C ARG A 39 2.90 -17.58 -10.19
N SER A 40 4.01 -18.09 -9.67
CA SER A 40 4.50 -19.43 -9.97
C SER A 40 5.26 -20.03 -8.78
N PRO A 41 4.58 -20.31 -7.65
CA PRO A 41 5.22 -20.82 -6.44
C PRO A 41 6.06 -22.08 -6.69
N ALA A 42 5.56 -22.99 -7.53
CA ALA A 42 6.28 -24.20 -7.90
C ALA A 42 7.59 -23.91 -8.67
N ALA A 43 7.61 -22.87 -9.51
CA ALA A 43 8.83 -22.45 -10.20
C ALA A 43 9.80 -21.75 -9.24
N ALA A 44 9.29 -20.94 -8.30
CA ALA A 44 10.11 -20.33 -7.25
C ALA A 44 10.85 -21.39 -6.40
N LEU A 45 10.19 -22.52 -6.09
CA LEU A 45 10.82 -23.63 -5.36
C LEU A 45 12.02 -24.24 -6.09
N ARG A 46 12.07 -24.16 -7.43
CA ARG A 46 13.23 -24.63 -8.21
C ARG A 46 14.47 -23.76 -7.96
N ALA A 47 14.33 -22.56 -7.42
CA ALA A 47 15.45 -21.71 -7.05
C ALA A 47 16.10 -22.10 -5.71
N VAL A 48 15.39 -22.87 -4.85
CA VAL A 48 15.86 -23.26 -3.50
C VAL A 48 17.19 -24.03 -3.52
N PRO A 49 17.43 -25.02 -4.39
CA PRO A 49 18.71 -25.72 -4.43
C PRO A 49 19.90 -24.81 -4.75
N ALA A 50 19.71 -23.77 -5.58
CA ALA A 50 20.75 -22.79 -5.88
C ALA A 50 21.04 -21.89 -4.67
N LEU A 51 19.99 -21.49 -3.95
CA LEU A 51 20.11 -20.76 -2.69
C LEU A 51 20.90 -21.57 -1.64
N LEU A 52 20.56 -22.84 -1.44
CA LEU A 52 21.23 -23.73 -0.47
C LEU A 52 22.70 -24.00 -0.82
N ARG A 53 23.03 -24.06 -2.12
CA ARG A 53 24.40 -24.23 -2.61
C ARG A 53 25.20 -22.92 -2.65
N GLY A 54 24.59 -21.78 -2.33
CA GLY A 54 25.23 -20.46 -2.41
C GLY A 54 25.48 -19.97 -3.84
N ASP A 55 24.89 -20.61 -4.84
CA ASP A 55 25.05 -20.26 -6.27
C ASP A 55 24.16 -19.06 -6.62
N ARG A 56 24.72 -17.86 -6.42
CA ARG A 56 24.02 -16.59 -6.62
C ARG A 56 23.65 -16.34 -8.08
N ALA A 57 24.45 -16.81 -9.04
CA ALA A 57 24.19 -16.60 -10.46
C ALA A 57 22.99 -17.46 -10.90
N ALA A 58 23.01 -18.76 -10.58
CA ALA A 58 21.89 -19.65 -10.89
C ALA A 58 20.61 -19.25 -10.14
N LEU A 59 20.73 -18.77 -8.89
CA LEU A 59 19.59 -18.23 -8.13
C LEU A 59 18.91 -17.08 -8.87
N LYS A 60 19.69 -16.08 -9.32
CA LYS A 60 19.17 -14.92 -10.06
C LYS A 60 18.49 -15.33 -11.35
N ARG A 61 19.13 -16.21 -12.12
CA ARG A 61 18.59 -16.72 -13.38
C ARG A 61 17.24 -17.42 -13.19
N ARG A 62 17.17 -18.37 -12.26
CA ARG A 62 15.94 -19.13 -11.97
C ARG A 62 14.81 -18.24 -11.48
N LEU A 63 15.11 -17.22 -10.66
CA LEU A 63 14.10 -16.28 -10.19
C LEU A 63 13.64 -15.33 -11.31
N ALA A 64 14.55 -14.85 -12.16
CA ALA A 64 14.21 -14.03 -13.32
C ALA A 64 13.29 -14.76 -14.30
N GLU A 65 13.54 -16.05 -14.55
CA GLU A 65 12.71 -16.90 -15.40
C GLU A 65 11.34 -17.21 -14.76
N ALA A 66 11.30 -17.47 -13.44
CA ALA A 66 10.06 -17.78 -12.72
C ALA A 66 9.18 -16.54 -12.45
N GLY A 67 9.78 -15.35 -12.40
CA GLY A 67 9.13 -14.08 -12.11
C GLY A 67 9.61 -12.99 -13.06
N PRO A 68 9.19 -13.02 -14.34
CA PRO A 68 9.60 -12.03 -15.33
C PRO A 68 9.08 -10.65 -14.93
N VAL A 69 9.99 -9.69 -14.86
CA VAL A 69 9.69 -8.30 -14.52
C VAL A 69 9.47 -7.51 -15.82
N ASP A 70 8.32 -6.82 -15.91
CA ASP A 70 8.07 -5.91 -17.03
C ASP A 70 8.93 -4.66 -16.89
N ALA A 71 9.95 -4.56 -17.76
CA ALA A 71 10.87 -3.44 -17.82
C ALA A 71 10.15 -2.11 -18.08
N GLY A 72 8.99 -2.09 -18.76
CA GLY A 72 8.19 -0.89 -19.04
C GLY A 72 7.53 -0.30 -17.79
N SER A 73 7.26 -1.13 -16.78
CA SER A 73 6.60 -0.69 -15.54
C SER A 73 7.58 -0.13 -14.50
N LEU A 74 8.86 -0.47 -14.58
CA LEU A 74 9.83 -0.16 -13.52
C LEU A 74 10.01 1.35 -13.28
N PRO A 75 10.09 1.79 -12.01
CA PRO A 75 10.33 3.19 -11.69
C PRO A 75 11.81 3.52 -11.95
N LEU A 76 12.05 4.44 -12.88
CA LEU A 76 13.38 4.94 -13.20
C LEU A 76 13.72 6.15 -12.33
N ARG A 77 15.01 6.36 -12.09
CA ARG A 77 15.51 7.58 -11.47
C ARG A 77 15.68 8.67 -12.52
N GLU A 78 14.67 9.51 -12.65
CA GLU A 78 14.60 10.55 -13.69
C GLU A 78 15.80 11.49 -13.67
N GLU A 79 16.34 11.85 -12.49
CA GLU A 79 17.51 12.74 -12.39
C GLU A 79 18.78 12.09 -12.97
N LEU A 80 18.94 10.78 -12.78
CA LEU A 80 20.06 10.04 -13.35
C LEU A 80 19.87 9.86 -14.85
N VAL A 81 18.66 9.51 -15.30
CA VAL A 81 18.36 9.39 -16.74
C VAL A 81 18.63 10.71 -17.47
N ALA A 82 18.24 11.85 -16.89
CA ALA A 82 18.53 13.18 -17.44
C ALA A 82 20.03 13.45 -17.53
N LEU A 83 20.80 13.11 -16.48
CA LEU A 83 22.27 13.22 -16.49
C LEU A 83 22.89 12.35 -17.60
N LEU A 84 22.43 11.10 -17.74
CA LEU A 84 22.93 10.18 -18.76
C LEU A 84 22.60 10.69 -20.17
N ALA A 85 21.43 11.27 -20.39
CA ALA A 85 21.07 11.87 -21.68
C ALA A 85 22.01 13.01 -22.06
N VAL A 86 22.37 13.87 -21.10
CA VAL A 86 23.35 14.96 -21.30
C VAL A 86 24.74 14.40 -21.63
N GLU A 87 25.20 13.38 -20.90
CA GLU A 87 26.51 12.76 -21.17
C GLU A 87 26.54 12.04 -22.52
N LYS A 88 25.43 11.38 -22.90
CA LYS A 88 25.29 10.75 -24.23
C LYS A 88 25.36 11.77 -25.36
N ALA A 89 24.70 12.93 -25.19
CA ALA A 89 24.74 14.01 -26.18
C ALA A 89 26.14 14.61 -26.36
N LYS A 90 27.00 14.53 -25.34
CA LYS A 90 28.43 14.90 -25.44
C LYS A 90 29.29 13.84 -26.14
N GLY A 91 28.69 12.76 -26.64
CA GLY A 91 29.39 11.64 -27.29
C GLY A 91 30.06 10.67 -26.33
N ARG A 92 29.74 10.75 -25.02
CA ARG A 92 30.37 9.87 -24.02
C ARG A 92 29.80 8.46 -24.09
N ARG A 93 30.69 7.46 -24.09
CA ARG A 93 30.28 6.04 -24.02
C ARG A 93 29.62 5.73 -22.67
N LEU A 94 28.42 5.15 -22.71
CA LEU A 94 27.66 4.76 -21.53
C LEU A 94 27.58 3.24 -21.42
N VAL A 95 27.90 2.70 -20.26
CA VAL A 95 27.94 1.25 -20.01
C VAL A 95 27.05 0.92 -18.82
N LEU A 96 26.09 0.01 -18.99
CA LEU A 96 25.32 -0.54 -17.87
C LEU A 96 26.08 -1.74 -17.30
N ALA A 97 26.52 -1.68 -16.04
CA ALA A 97 27.24 -2.79 -15.40
C ALA A 97 26.54 -3.23 -14.11
N THR A 98 25.88 -4.37 -14.14
CA THR A 98 24.98 -4.82 -13.08
C THR A 98 25.21 -6.26 -12.64
N ALA A 99 24.88 -6.53 -11.38
CA ALA A 99 24.77 -7.88 -10.87
C ALA A 99 23.43 -8.56 -11.23
N ALA A 100 22.45 -7.84 -11.79
CA ALA A 100 21.21 -8.44 -12.28
C ALA A 100 21.49 -9.43 -13.42
N ASP A 101 20.60 -10.41 -13.59
CA ASP A 101 20.69 -11.34 -14.71
C ASP A 101 20.41 -10.59 -16.03
N GLU A 102 21.11 -10.97 -17.10
CA GLU A 102 20.98 -10.34 -18.41
C GLU A 102 19.56 -10.38 -18.98
N ILE A 103 18.74 -11.39 -18.62
CA ILE A 103 17.33 -11.48 -19.01
C ILE A 103 16.56 -10.23 -18.58
N LEU A 104 16.91 -9.65 -17.43
CA LEU A 104 16.23 -8.47 -16.89
C LEU A 104 16.99 -7.19 -17.24
N ALA A 105 18.32 -7.22 -17.26
CA ALA A 105 19.14 -6.04 -17.50
C ALA A 105 19.01 -5.52 -18.95
N ARG A 106 19.00 -6.41 -19.95
CA ARG A 106 18.95 -6.00 -21.37
C ARG A 106 17.64 -5.30 -21.74
N PRO A 107 16.44 -5.78 -21.34
CA PRO A 107 15.20 -5.05 -21.57
C PRO A 107 15.15 -3.66 -20.92
N VAL A 108 15.74 -3.50 -19.72
CA VAL A 108 15.80 -2.17 -19.07
C VAL A 108 16.74 -1.24 -19.83
N ALA A 109 17.92 -1.72 -20.24
CA ALA A 109 18.84 -0.94 -21.07
C ALA A 109 18.18 -0.51 -22.39
N ALA A 110 17.46 -1.43 -23.04
CA ALA A 110 16.72 -1.15 -24.28
C ALA A 110 15.62 -0.11 -24.08
N ARG A 111 14.89 -0.15 -22.96
CA ARG A 111 13.88 0.87 -22.60
C ARG A 111 14.51 2.26 -22.46
N VAL A 112 15.67 2.36 -21.83
CA VAL A 112 16.35 3.64 -21.61
C VAL A 112 16.97 4.16 -22.91
N GLY A 113 17.51 3.27 -23.76
CA GLY A 113 18.01 3.62 -25.09
C GLY A 113 19.29 4.46 -25.13
N LEU A 114 20.00 4.59 -24.00
CA LEU A 114 21.20 5.44 -23.88
C LEU A 114 22.52 4.63 -23.84
N PHE A 115 22.47 3.36 -23.44
CA PHE A 115 23.66 2.54 -23.19
C PHE A 115 24.25 1.94 -24.48
N ASP A 116 25.57 2.02 -24.62
CA ASP A 116 26.33 1.41 -25.71
C ASP A 116 26.66 -0.07 -25.45
N GLU A 117 26.75 -0.44 -24.17
CA GLU A 117 27.13 -1.78 -23.74
C GLU A 117 26.41 -2.16 -22.44
N VAL A 118 26.08 -3.45 -22.30
CA VAL A 118 25.46 -4.03 -21.10
C VAL A 118 26.33 -5.18 -20.60
N LEU A 119 26.87 -5.02 -19.39
CA LEU A 119 27.59 -6.01 -18.63
C LEU A 119 26.66 -6.50 -17.50
N ALA A 120 26.26 -7.77 -17.55
CA ALA A 120 25.30 -8.34 -16.61
C ALA A 120 25.76 -9.73 -16.15
N SER A 121 25.09 -10.28 -15.14
CA SER A 121 25.25 -11.69 -14.77
C SER A 121 24.53 -12.58 -15.79
N ASP A 122 25.03 -13.80 -16.01
CA ASP A 122 24.59 -14.70 -17.09
C ASP A 122 24.14 -16.08 -16.59
N GLY A 123 23.78 -16.19 -15.31
CA GLY A 123 23.43 -17.45 -14.66
C GLY A 123 24.62 -18.35 -14.26
N ALA A 124 25.83 -18.09 -14.77
CA ALA A 124 27.07 -18.79 -14.36
C ALA A 124 28.03 -17.86 -13.60
N ARG A 125 28.20 -16.62 -14.08
CA ARG A 125 29.05 -15.59 -13.50
C ARG A 125 28.19 -14.51 -12.85
N ASN A 126 28.41 -14.27 -11.56
CA ASN A 126 27.76 -13.19 -10.80
C ASN A 126 28.62 -11.92 -10.81
N LEU A 127 28.24 -10.92 -11.60
CA LEU A 127 28.96 -9.66 -11.79
C LEU A 127 28.70 -8.67 -10.63
N LYS A 128 29.22 -8.98 -9.42
CA LYS A 128 29.06 -8.14 -8.21
C LYS A 128 30.40 -7.86 -7.53
N GLY A 129 30.56 -6.67 -6.96
CA GLY A 129 31.71 -6.31 -6.13
C GLY A 129 33.03 -6.48 -6.87
N GLU A 130 33.95 -7.27 -6.31
CA GLU A 130 35.29 -7.48 -6.87
C GLU A 130 35.29 -8.08 -8.28
N VAL A 131 34.36 -8.99 -8.58
CA VAL A 131 34.25 -9.58 -9.93
C VAL A 131 33.85 -8.51 -10.96
N LYS A 132 32.98 -7.57 -10.56
CA LYS A 132 32.59 -6.42 -11.39
C LYS A 132 33.78 -5.48 -11.58
N ARG A 133 34.53 -5.18 -10.51
CA ARG A 133 35.74 -4.35 -10.56
C ARG A 133 36.78 -4.91 -11.52
N LEU A 134 37.12 -6.20 -11.39
CA LEU A 134 38.12 -6.86 -12.23
C LEU A 134 37.72 -6.85 -13.72
N ASP A 135 36.43 -7.06 -14.04
CA ASP A 135 35.95 -7.00 -15.42
C ASP A 135 36.09 -5.58 -16.01
N LEU A 136 35.72 -4.56 -15.24
CA LEU A 136 35.82 -3.16 -15.67
C LEU A 136 37.27 -2.70 -15.84
N VAL A 137 38.16 -3.10 -14.92
CA VAL A 137 39.60 -2.82 -15.01
C VAL A 137 40.23 -3.53 -16.20
N ALA A 138 39.84 -4.78 -16.49
CA ALA A 138 40.34 -5.49 -17.66
C ALA A 138 39.94 -4.83 -18.98
N ARG A 139 38.77 -4.17 -19.04
CA ARG A 139 38.26 -3.51 -20.25
C ARG A 139 38.77 -2.09 -20.44
N TYR A 140 38.83 -1.31 -19.36
CA TYR A 140 39.06 0.14 -19.43
C TYR A 140 40.34 0.58 -18.72
N GLY A 141 40.99 -0.30 -17.96
CA GLY A 141 42.16 0.03 -17.14
C GLY A 141 41.82 0.60 -15.76
N GLU A 142 42.81 0.62 -14.88
CA GLU A 142 42.69 1.24 -13.56
C GLU A 142 42.50 2.76 -13.74
N LYS A 143 41.48 3.35 -13.08
CA LYS A 143 41.08 4.76 -13.27
C LYS A 143 40.70 5.11 -14.72
N GLY A 144 40.31 4.12 -15.53
CA GLY A 144 39.89 4.30 -16.91
C GLY A 144 38.39 4.49 -17.14
N PHE A 145 37.58 4.61 -16.08
CA PHE A 145 36.13 4.79 -16.15
C PHE A 145 35.62 5.64 -14.97
N ASP A 146 34.50 6.35 -15.16
CA ASP A 146 33.73 6.93 -14.05
C ASP A 146 32.58 5.98 -13.69
N TYR A 147 32.15 5.98 -12.43
CA TYR A 147 31.16 5.01 -11.95
C TYR A 147 30.03 5.66 -11.16
N ALA A 148 28.79 5.29 -11.50
CA ALA A 148 27.57 5.71 -10.81
C ALA A 148 26.91 4.53 -10.08
N ALA A 149 26.78 4.61 -8.76
CA ALA A 149 26.11 3.59 -7.93
C ALA A 149 25.59 4.13 -6.59
N ASP A 150 24.78 3.33 -5.88
CA ASP A 150 24.15 3.64 -4.59
C ASP A 150 24.56 2.74 -3.40
N ASP A 151 25.23 1.60 -3.65
CA ASP A 151 25.49 0.59 -2.61
C ASP A 151 26.98 0.50 -2.18
N ARG A 152 27.20 0.14 -0.92
CA ARG A 152 28.53 -0.15 -0.36
C ARG A 152 29.18 -1.37 -1.02
N ALA A 153 28.39 -2.29 -1.56
CA ALA A 153 28.86 -3.44 -2.32
C ALA A 153 29.70 -3.06 -3.54
N ASP A 154 29.56 -1.82 -4.04
CA ASP A 154 30.34 -1.31 -5.15
C ASP A 154 31.55 -0.47 -4.72
N LEU A 155 31.87 -0.42 -3.42
CA LEU A 155 33.10 0.21 -2.92
C LEU A 155 34.39 -0.32 -3.61
N PRO A 156 34.53 -1.62 -3.92
CA PRO A 156 35.66 -2.09 -4.72
C PRO A 156 35.72 -1.43 -6.11
N VAL A 157 34.57 -1.25 -6.77
CA VAL A 157 34.48 -0.61 -8.09
C VAL A 157 34.84 0.87 -8.00
N PHE A 158 34.32 1.57 -6.98
CA PHE A 158 34.67 2.97 -6.73
C PHE A 158 36.17 3.17 -6.53
N ARG A 159 36.89 2.24 -5.88
CA ARG A 159 38.35 2.33 -5.71
C ARG A 159 39.11 2.35 -7.04
N SER A 160 38.64 1.62 -8.03
CA SER A 160 39.26 1.57 -9.36
C SER A 160 38.69 2.60 -10.35
N ALA A 161 37.60 3.30 -10.00
CA ALA A 161 37.01 4.37 -10.79
C ALA A 161 37.80 5.68 -10.67
N ARG A 162 37.80 6.48 -11.74
CA ARG A 162 38.41 7.81 -11.80
C ARG A 162 37.60 8.83 -11.01
N LYS A 163 36.28 8.88 -11.21
CA LYS A 163 35.33 9.70 -10.46
C LYS A 163 34.11 8.86 -10.05
N ALA A 164 33.54 9.22 -8.91
CA ALA A 164 32.32 8.62 -8.38
C ALA A 164 31.11 9.56 -8.54
N ILE A 165 30.02 9.05 -9.10
CA ILE A 165 28.70 9.67 -9.06
C ILE A 165 27.88 8.90 -8.02
N LEU A 166 27.60 9.52 -6.89
CA LEU A 166 26.86 8.85 -5.82
C LEU A 166 25.37 9.06 -6.01
N VAL A 167 24.62 7.97 -6.05
CA VAL A 167 23.18 8.01 -6.31
C VAL A 167 22.42 7.76 -5.02
N GLY A 168 21.79 8.79 -4.47
CA GLY A 168 21.08 8.70 -3.19
C GLY A 168 21.88 8.17 -2.00
N PRO A 169 23.18 8.50 -1.85
CA PRO A 169 24.03 7.89 -0.84
C PRO A 169 23.54 8.19 0.58
N GLY A 170 23.57 7.19 1.44
CA GLY A 170 23.63 7.46 2.88
C GLY A 170 24.91 8.24 3.20
N VAL A 171 24.88 9.10 4.21
CA VAL A 171 26.02 9.95 4.64
C VAL A 171 27.33 9.14 4.76
N HIS A 172 27.23 7.86 5.14
CA HIS A 172 28.34 6.94 5.29
C HIS A 172 29.02 6.51 3.97
N LEU A 173 28.27 6.30 2.88
CA LEU A 173 28.86 5.84 1.61
C LEU A 173 29.77 6.92 1.02
N ARG A 174 29.33 8.18 1.06
CA ARG A 174 30.15 9.31 0.61
C ARG A 174 31.49 9.36 1.34
N ALA A 175 31.43 9.29 2.67
CA ALA A 175 32.64 9.31 3.50
C ALA A 175 33.56 8.11 3.22
N GLU A 176 33.03 6.93 2.87
CA GLU A 176 33.84 5.75 2.53
C GLU A 176 34.50 5.88 1.16
N VAL A 177 33.82 6.43 0.16
CA VAL A 177 34.35 6.65 -1.19
C VAL A 177 35.43 7.73 -1.19
N GLU A 178 35.21 8.84 -0.46
CA GLU A 178 36.20 9.89 -0.28
C GLU A 178 37.44 9.36 0.48
N ARG A 179 37.25 8.57 1.56
CA ARG A 179 38.35 7.90 2.27
C ARG A 179 39.12 6.89 1.42
N ALA A 180 38.48 6.30 0.43
CA ALA A 180 39.10 5.37 -0.51
C ALA A 180 39.91 6.09 -1.61
N GLY A 181 39.95 7.43 -1.60
CA GLY A 181 40.74 8.23 -2.54
C GLY A 181 40.10 8.45 -3.90
N THR A 182 38.78 8.21 -4.04
CA THR A 182 38.05 8.46 -5.29
C THR A 182 37.27 9.77 -5.19
N PRO A 183 37.51 10.76 -6.08
CA PRO A 183 36.81 12.04 -6.04
C PRO A 183 35.33 11.86 -6.42
N VAL A 184 34.45 12.44 -5.62
CA VAL A 184 33.01 12.46 -5.87
C VAL A 184 32.68 13.65 -6.78
N SER A 185 32.22 13.39 -8.00
CA SER A 185 31.91 14.43 -8.99
C SER A 185 30.48 14.93 -8.92
N ALA A 186 29.54 14.08 -8.49
CA ALA A 186 28.14 14.44 -8.34
C ALA A 186 27.47 13.57 -7.27
N VAL A 187 26.45 14.15 -6.61
CA VAL A 187 25.59 13.43 -5.66
C VAL A 187 24.14 13.69 -6.06
N LEU A 188 23.43 12.63 -6.44
CA LEU A 188 22.00 12.70 -6.75
C LEU A 188 21.16 12.47 -5.49
N PRO A 189 19.95 13.08 -5.39
CA PRO A 189 19.10 12.98 -4.21
C PRO A 189 18.69 11.54 -3.89
N GLY A 190 18.63 11.23 -2.59
CA GLY A 190 18.18 9.94 -2.07
C GLY A 190 16.66 9.84 -1.90
N ARG A 191 16.21 8.67 -1.41
CA ARG A 191 14.79 8.42 -1.12
C ARG A 191 14.24 9.35 -0.04
N SER A 192 12.91 9.49 -0.02
CA SER A 192 12.14 10.31 0.93
C SER A 192 12.31 9.88 2.40
N ALA A 193 11.83 10.71 3.35
CA ALA A 193 11.97 10.49 4.79
C ALA A 193 11.42 9.11 5.24
N VAL A 194 12.32 8.24 5.72
CA VAL A 194 12.07 6.81 6.03
C VAL A 194 10.80 6.59 6.86
N LEU A 195 10.59 7.37 7.92
CA LEU A 195 9.42 7.21 8.81
C LEU A 195 8.10 7.51 8.10
N ARG A 196 8.03 8.59 7.32
CA ARG A 196 6.81 8.96 6.58
C ARG A 196 6.48 7.86 5.55
N THR A 197 7.50 7.31 4.90
CA THR A 197 7.37 6.24 3.93
C THR A 197 6.86 4.95 4.58
N LEU A 198 7.38 4.60 5.76
CA LEU A 198 6.91 3.44 6.54
C LEU A 198 5.44 3.60 6.97
N LEU A 199 5.06 4.74 7.55
CA LEU A 199 3.67 4.99 7.97
C LEU A 199 2.69 5.02 6.79
N SER A 200 3.14 5.55 5.65
CA SER A 200 2.39 5.52 4.38
C SER A 200 2.20 4.09 3.88
N ALA A 201 3.26 3.26 3.91
CA ALA A 201 3.23 1.86 3.48
C ALA A 201 2.37 0.98 4.41
N MET A 202 2.40 1.23 5.73
CA MET A 202 1.50 0.61 6.70
C MET A 202 0.04 1.07 6.53
N ARG A 203 -0.21 2.13 5.74
CA ARG A 203 -1.52 2.74 5.51
C ARG A 203 -2.22 3.16 6.81
N VAL A 204 -1.50 3.81 7.73
CA VAL A 204 -2.04 4.24 9.04
C VAL A 204 -3.33 5.05 8.92
N ARG A 205 -3.51 5.84 7.86
CA ARG A 205 -4.77 6.56 7.59
C ARG A 205 -5.99 5.64 7.44
N GLN A 206 -5.80 4.40 6.99
CA GLN A 206 -6.87 3.40 6.85
C GLN A 206 -7.24 2.75 8.18
N TRP A 207 -6.46 2.94 9.26
CA TRP A 207 -6.77 2.42 10.59
C TRP A 207 -8.06 3.01 11.15
N VAL A 208 -8.52 4.16 10.64
CA VAL A 208 -9.82 4.73 11.01
C VAL A 208 -10.98 3.75 10.80
N LYS A 209 -10.89 2.83 9.83
CA LYS A 209 -11.89 1.77 9.64
C LYS A 209 -11.96 0.81 10.82
N ASN A 210 -10.83 0.59 11.48
CA ASN A 210 -10.73 -0.28 12.64
C ASN A 210 -11.26 0.39 13.91
N ALA A 211 -11.54 1.71 13.88
CA ALA A 211 -12.26 2.38 14.96
C ALA A 211 -13.68 1.81 15.17
N LEU A 212 -14.21 1.06 14.19
CA LEU A 212 -15.46 0.31 14.34
C LEU A 212 -15.44 -0.71 15.50
N VAL A 213 -14.25 -1.13 15.95
CA VAL A 213 -14.07 -1.99 17.15
C VAL A 213 -14.61 -1.31 18.42
N PHE A 214 -14.67 0.02 18.47
CA PHE A 214 -15.18 0.76 19.62
C PHE A 214 -16.72 0.94 19.60
N VAL A 215 -17.39 0.64 18.48
CA VAL A 215 -18.85 0.85 18.34
C VAL A 215 -19.65 0.17 19.45
N PRO A 216 -19.39 -1.11 19.82
CA PRO A 216 -20.13 -1.78 20.89
C PRO A 216 -20.04 -1.08 22.25
N LEU A 217 -18.87 -0.52 22.60
CA LEU A 217 -18.70 0.24 23.85
C LEU A 217 -19.59 1.49 23.87
N VAL A 218 -19.61 2.24 22.78
CA VAL A 218 -20.41 3.46 22.66
C VAL A 218 -21.89 3.14 22.71
N THR A 219 -22.35 2.15 21.94
CA THR A 219 -23.77 1.78 21.89
C THR A 219 -24.26 1.10 23.17
N GLY A 220 -23.35 0.40 23.86
CA GLY A 220 -23.64 -0.27 25.14
C GLY A 220 -23.45 0.63 26.37
N HIS A 221 -22.98 1.86 26.20
CA HIS A 221 -22.61 2.79 27.27
C HIS A 221 -21.58 2.21 28.28
N VAL A 222 -20.66 1.37 27.80
CA VAL A 222 -19.63 0.74 28.62
C VAL A 222 -18.31 1.48 28.46
N PHE A 223 -17.90 2.21 29.50
CA PHE A 223 -16.68 3.04 29.48
C PHE A 223 -15.70 2.71 30.63
N GLU A 224 -15.77 1.49 31.14
CA GLU A 224 -14.86 1.02 32.18
C GLU A 224 -13.45 0.78 31.63
N ALA A 225 -12.42 1.03 32.47
CA ALA A 225 -11.02 0.93 32.07
C ALA A 225 -10.63 -0.44 31.46
N PRO A 226 -11.09 -1.60 32.00
CA PRO A 226 -10.78 -2.91 31.40
C PRO A 226 -11.35 -3.07 29.98
N ALA A 227 -12.59 -2.63 29.78
CA ALA A 227 -13.27 -2.72 28.49
C ALA A 227 -12.62 -1.80 27.44
N LEU A 228 -12.25 -0.57 27.85
CA LEU A 228 -11.50 0.36 27.00
C LEU A 228 -10.11 -0.19 26.63
N GLY A 229 -9.40 -0.78 27.59
CA GLY A 229 -8.12 -1.44 27.36
C GLY A 229 -8.24 -2.58 26.34
N ALA A 230 -9.23 -3.44 26.48
CA ALA A 230 -9.49 -4.54 25.55
C ALA A 230 -9.81 -4.05 24.13
N ALA A 231 -10.61 -2.98 23.98
CA ALA A 231 -10.90 -2.38 22.68
C ALA A 231 -9.65 -1.77 22.03
N VAL A 232 -8.79 -1.11 22.80
CA VAL A 232 -7.51 -0.58 22.31
C VAL A 232 -6.60 -1.71 21.81
N PHE A 233 -6.50 -2.81 22.56
CA PHE A 233 -5.73 -3.98 22.13
C PHE A 233 -6.30 -4.60 20.85
N ALA A 234 -7.62 -4.74 20.75
CA ALA A 234 -8.28 -5.23 19.53
C ALA A 234 -8.07 -4.29 18.34
N PHE A 235 -8.10 -2.98 18.55
CA PHE A 235 -7.80 -1.98 17.53
C PHE A 235 -6.39 -2.12 16.97
N PHE A 236 -5.37 -2.24 17.84
CA PHE A 236 -3.98 -2.41 17.39
C PHE A 236 -3.73 -3.78 16.77
N ALA A 237 -4.28 -4.86 17.33
CA ALA A 237 -4.21 -6.20 16.75
C ALA A 237 -4.75 -6.19 15.30
N LEU A 238 -5.97 -5.68 15.10
CA LEU A 238 -6.58 -5.60 13.78
C LEU A 238 -5.83 -4.66 12.84
N SER A 239 -5.30 -3.54 13.34
CA SER A 239 -4.60 -2.55 12.52
C SER A 239 -3.27 -3.05 12.00
N LEU A 240 -2.46 -3.70 12.85
CA LEU A 240 -1.21 -4.32 12.44
C LEU A 240 -1.44 -5.49 11.48
N LEU A 241 -2.45 -6.32 11.74
CA LEU A 241 -2.88 -7.40 10.84
C LEU A 241 -3.28 -6.87 9.46
N ALA A 242 -4.13 -5.84 9.42
CA ALA A 242 -4.57 -5.22 8.17
C ALA A 242 -3.39 -4.57 7.41
N SER A 243 -2.47 -3.90 8.11
CA SER A 243 -1.25 -3.34 7.51
C SER A 243 -0.36 -4.41 6.88
N ALA A 244 -0.20 -5.57 7.53
CA ALA A 244 0.56 -6.69 6.97
C ALA A 244 -0.08 -7.22 5.68
N VAL A 245 -1.41 -7.42 5.68
CA VAL A 245 -2.16 -7.85 4.48
C VAL A 245 -2.05 -6.80 3.36
N TYR A 246 -2.14 -5.52 3.69
CA TYR A 246 -1.98 -4.46 2.69
C TYR A 246 -0.58 -4.44 2.06
N LEU A 247 0.48 -4.65 2.85
CA LEU A 247 1.84 -4.75 2.31
C LEU A 247 2.00 -5.98 1.40
N LEU A 248 1.47 -7.14 1.80
CA LEU A 248 1.49 -8.34 0.97
C LEU A 248 0.76 -8.15 -0.36
N ASN A 249 -0.39 -7.47 -0.33
CA ASN A 249 -1.15 -7.15 -1.53
C ASN A 249 -0.40 -6.17 -2.43
N ASP A 250 0.20 -5.13 -1.86
CA ASP A 250 0.97 -4.13 -2.62
C ASP A 250 2.23 -4.74 -3.26
N LEU A 251 2.84 -5.76 -2.62
CA LEU A 251 3.92 -6.56 -3.20
C LEU A 251 3.45 -7.41 -4.39
N GLY A 252 2.28 -8.04 -4.29
CA GLY A 252 1.72 -8.85 -5.38
C GLY A 252 1.20 -8.04 -6.57
N ASP A 253 0.73 -6.81 -6.32
CA ASP A 253 0.12 -5.92 -7.32
C ASP A 253 1.11 -4.87 -7.88
N LEU A 254 2.43 -4.98 -7.61
CA LEU A 254 3.46 -3.98 -7.99
C LEU A 254 3.33 -3.45 -9.44
N ALA A 255 3.28 -4.34 -10.43
CA ALA A 255 3.19 -3.96 -11.83
C ALA A 255 1.89 -3.21 -12.16
N ALA A 256 0.76 -3.70 -11.63
CA ALA A 256 -0.55 -3.07 -11.83
C ALA A 256 -0.63 -1.71 -11.13
N ASP A 257 -0.04 -1.59 -9.93
CA ASP A 257 -0.01 -0.34 -9.18
C ASP A 257 0.82 0.74 -9.87
N ARG A 258 1.94 0.38 -10.52
CA ARG A 258 2.80 1.30 -11.30
C ARG A 258 2.10 1.91 -12.51
N GLN A 259 1.25 1.14 -13.18
CA GLN A 259 0.48 1.60 -14.34
C GLN A 259 -0.72 2.47 -13.93
N HIS A 260 -1.11 2.44 -12.65
CA HIS A 260 -2.29 3.15 -12.18
C HIS A 260 -1.98 4.59 -11.73
N HIS A 261 -2.72 5.56 -12.29
CA HIS A 261 -2.56 7.02 -12.06
C HIS A 261 -2.33 7.45 -10.59
N ALA A 262 -3.14 6.96 -9.64
CA ALA A 262 -3.00 7.25 -8.21
C ALA A 262 -2.09 6.26 -7.46
N LYS A 263 -2.20 4.95 -7.72
CA LYS A 263 -1.47 3.90 -6.98
C LYS A 263 0.02 3.87 -7.31
N ARG A 264 0.46 4.44 -8.43
CA ARG A 264 1.89 4.59 -8.77
C ARG A 264 2.69 5.37 -7.72
N LYS A 265 2.00 6.23 -6.94
CA LYS A 265 2.59 6.99 -5.83
C LYS A 265 2.70 6.19 -4.54
N ARG A 266 2.26 4.92 -4.49
CA ARG A 266 2.42 4.05 -3.32
C ARG A 266 3.92 3.81 -3.08
N PRO A 267 4.39 3.73 -1.81
CA PRO A 267 5.81 3.59 -1.50
C PRO A 267 6.51 2.41 -2.20
N LEU A 268 5.85 1.27 -2.32
CA LEU A 268 6.40 0.09 -3.00
C LEU A 268 6.42 0.26 -4.53
N ALA A 269 5.33 0.79 -5.11
CA ALA A 269 5.20 0.98 -6.56
C ALA A 269 6.20 2.02 -7.10
N SER A 270 6.38 3.13 -6.39
CA SER A 270 7.32 4.21 -6.71
C SER A 270 8.79 3.87 -6.45
N GLY A 271 9.08 2.84 -5.65
CA GLY A 271 10.44 2.50 -5.24
C GLY A 271 10.96 3.31 -4.03
N ASP A 272 10.12 4.12 -3.39
CA ASP A 272 10.44 4.84 -2.15
C ASP A 272 10.67 3.89 -0.97
N LEU A 273 9.95 2.76 -0.91
CA LEU A 273 10.18 1.69 0.06
C LEU A 273 10.79 0.48 -0.64
N SER A 274 11.94 0.02 -0.14
CA SER A 274 12.56 -1.19 -0.69
C SER A 274 11.71 -2.44 -0.42
N ILE A 275 11.67 -3.36 -1.39
CA ILE A 275 10.96 -4.65 -1.24
C ILE A 275 11.54 -5.44 -0.05
N ARG A 276 12.86 -5.39 0.17
CA ARG A 276 13.52 -6.00 1.34
C ARG A 276 12.94 -5.51 2.66
N THR A 277 12.79 -4.19 2.80
CA THR A 277 12.20 -3.59 4.00
C THR A 277 10.76 -4.03 4.18
N ALA A 278 9.96 -4.06 3.11
CA ALA A 278 8.58 -4.52 3.18
C ALA A 278 8.48 -6.01 3.59
N LEU A 279 9.31 -6.88 3.01
CA LEU A 279 9.38 -8.29 3.37
C LEU A 279 9.76 -8.53 4.83
N GLY A 280 10.64 -7.70 5.41
CA GLY A 280 10.96 -7.73 6.84
C GLY A 280 9.86 -7.13 7.72
N LEU A 281 9.14 -6.12 7.23
CA LEU A 281 8.07 -5.45 7.97
C LEU A 281 6.82 -6.31 8.12
N VAL A 282 6.47 -7.11 7.11
CA VAL A 282 5.29 -8.02 7.17
C VAL A 282 5.32 -8.95 8.40
N PRO A 283 6.35 -9.79 8.63
CA PRO A 283 6.39 -10.68 9.79
C PRO A 283 6.45 -9.91 11.11
N LEU A 284 7.10 -8.74 11.14
CA LEU A 284 7.12 -7.88 12.32
C LEU A 284 5.71 -7.38 12.69
N LEU A 285 4.93 -6.93 11.70
CA LEU A 285 3.54 -6.52 11.91
C LEU A 285 2.63 -7.68 12.31
N LEU A 286 2.83 -8.87 11.74
CA LEU A 286 2.09 -10.08 12.13
C LEU A 286 2.44 -10.51 13.55
N ALA A 287 3.71 -10.48 13.94
CA ALA A 287 4.15 -10.77 15.31
C ALA A 287 3.58 -9.76 16.31
N GLY A 288 3.59 -8.47 15.96
CA GLY A 288 2.96 -7.42 16.77
C GLY A 288 1.45 -7.63 16.89
N SER A 289 0.76 -7.93 15.79
CA SER A 289 -0.66 -8.28 15.80
C SER A 289 -0.95 -9.47 16.70
N LEU A 290 -0.12 -10.51 16.64
CA LEU A 290 -0.26 -11.70 17.48
C LEU A 290 -0.06 -11.36 18.95
N ALA A 291 0.95 -10.55 19.29
CA ALA A 291 1.21 -10.12 20.66
C ALA A 291 -0.01 -9.41 21.29
N PHE A 292 -0.64 -8.47 20.58
CA PHE A 292 -1.89 -7.86 21.04
C PHE A 292 -3.05 -8.85 21.10
N ALA A 293 -3.16 -9.76 20.11
CA ALA A 293 -4.24 -10.75 20.05
C ALA A 293 -4.17 -11.78 21.19
N LEU A 294 -2.99 -12.13 21.69
CA LEU A 294 -2.83 -13.07 22.80
C LEU A 294 -3.43 -12.57 24.12
N ALA A 295 -3.53 -11.25 24.29
CA ALA A 295 -4.18 -10.64 25.45
C ALA A 295 -5.72 -10.55 25.29
N LEU A 296 -6.27 -10.97 24.15
CA LEU A 296 -7.71 -10.91 23.88
C LEU A 296 -8.41 -12.27 24.15
N PRO A 297 -9.71 -12.24 24.48
CA PRO A 297 -10.52 -13.45 24.60
C PRO A 297 -10.47 -14.35 23.37
N ALA A 298 -10.74 -15.65 23.56
CA ALA A 298 -10.72 -16.63 22.46
C ALA A 298 -11.65 -16.24 21.29
N GLY A 299 -12.84 -15.70 21.58
CA GLY A 299 -13.78 -15.23 20.54
C GLY A 299 -13.17 -14.13 19.65
N ALA A 300 -12.48 -13.16 20.24
CA ALA A 300 -11.82 -12.10 19.48
C ALA A 300 -10.66 -12.64 18.62
N ARG A 301 -9.89 -13.61 19.12
CA ARG A 301 -8.82 -14.28 18.35
C ARG A 301 -9.37 -15.04 17.14
N VAL A 302 -10.50 -15.74 17.30
CA VAL A 302 -11.19 -16.41 16.18
C VAL A 302 -11.66 -15.38 15.14
N LEU A 303 -12.24 -14.26 15.56
CA LEU A 303 -12.69 -13.21 14.63
C LEU A 303 -11.52 -12.55 13.88
N LEU A 304 -10.36 -12.36 14.52
CA LEU A 304 -9.14 -11.91 13.83
C LEU A 304 -8.66 -12.92 12.78
N ALA A 305 -8.71 -14.22 13.09
CA ALA A 305 -8.37 -15.28 12.14
C ALA A 305 -9.36 -15.33 10.96
N VAL A 306 -10.66 -15.20 11.22
CA VAL A 306 -11.69 -15.07 10.18
C VAL A 306 -11.43 -13.83 9.33
N TYR A 307 -11.12 -12.69 9.94
CA TYR A 307 -10.79 -11.46 9.21
C TYR A 307 -9.58 -11.67 8.28
N LEU A 308 -8.50 -12.30 8.76
CA LEU A 308 -7.32 -12.62 7.96
C LEU A 308 -7.69 -13.54 6.80
N ALA A 309 -8.44 -14.61 7.06
CA ALA A 309 -8.88 -15.55 6.04
C ALA A 309 -9.73 -14.86 4.98
N THR A 310 -10.76 -14.12 5.38
CA THR A 310 -11.67 -13.41 4.46
C THR A 310 -10.93 -12.36 3.64
N THR A 311 -10.03 -11.58 4.23
CA THR A 311 -9.24 -10.58 3.46
C THR A 311 -8.27 -11.22 2.48
N THR A 312 -7.70 -12.38 2.84
CA THR A 312 -6.85 -13.17 1.94
C THR A 312 -7.67 -13.73 0.78
N PHE A 313 -8.78 -14.44 1.05
CA PHE A 313 -9.69 -14.94 0.02
C PHE A 313 -10.25 -13.84 -0.86
N TYR A 314 -10.55 -12.67 -0.28
CA TYR A 314 -10.99 -11.50 -1.03
C TYR A 314 -9.98 -11.09 -2.08
N THR A 315 -8.70 -11.03 -1.72
CA THR A 315 -7.63 -10.62 -2.62
C THR A 315 -7.40 -11.66 -3.73
N LEU A 316 -7.45 -12.95 -3.38
CA LEU A 316 -7.16 -14.05 -4.30
C LEU A 316 -8.28 -14.28 -5.32
N SER A 317 -9.55 -14.30 -4.87
CA SER A 317 -10.67 -14.76 -5.71
C SER A 317 -11.94 -13.90 -5.60
N LEU A 318 -12.37 -13.52 -4.39
CA LEU A 318 -13.71 -12.94 -4.22
C LEU A 318 -13.85 -11.56 -4.87
N LYS A 319 -12.77 -10.77 -4.94
CA LYS A 319 -12.79 -9.45 -5.60
C LYS A 319 -13.18 -9.49 -7.08
N ARG A 320 -13.10 -10.66 -7.72
CA ARG A 320 -13.37 -10.83 -9.15
C ARG A 320 -14.87 -11.02 -9.43
N LYS A 321 -15.62 -11.60 -8.48
CA LYS A 321 -17.04 -11.95 -8.65
C LYS A 321 -17.95 -10.76 -8.34
N VAL A 322 -18.87 -10.42 -9.26
CA VAL A 322 -19.90 -9.36 -9.08
C VAL A 322 -20.71 -9.62 -7.83
N LEU A 323 -21.06 -8.55 -7.10
CA LEU A 323 -21.78 -8.51 -5.83
C LEU A 323 -21.04 -9.18 -4.66
N VAL A 324 -20.41 -10.34 -4.85
CA VAL A 324 -19.65 -11.03 -3.80
C VAL A 324 -18.58 -10.11 -3.23
N ASP A 325 -17.95 -9.29 -4.06
CA ASP A 325 -16.99 -8.28 -3.62
C ASP A 325 -17.62 -7.25 -2.66
N VAL A 326 -18.80 -6.72 -2.99
CA VAL A 326 -19.54 -5.72 -2.20
C VAL A 326 -20.04 -6.32 -0.89
N PHE A 327 -20.63 -7.51 -0.93
CA PHE A 327 -21.07 -8.24 0.27
C PHE A 327 -19.88 -8.59 1.18
N THR A 328 -18.74 -8.99 0.61
CA THR A 328 -17.53 -9.28 1.38
C THR A 328 -16.99 -8.02 2.07
N LEU A 329 -17.00 -6.86 1.39
CA LEU A 329 -16.60 -5.59 2.01
C LEU A 329 -17.53 -5.21 3.18
N ALA A 330 -18.85 -5.31 3.00
CA ALA A 330 -19.82 -5.06 4.05
C ALA A 330 -19.65 -6.01 5.25
N PHE A 331 -19.42 -7.30 4.97
CA PHE A 331 -19.11 -8.30 5.99
C PHE A 331 -17.83 -7.96 6.75
N LEU A 332 -16.75 -7.58 6.07
CA LEU A 332 -15.50 -7.18 6.72
C LEU A 332 -15.68 -5.96 7.62
N TYR A 333 -16.54 -4.99 7.28
CA TYR A 333 -16.86 -3.88 8.18
C TYR A 333 -17.66 -4.33 9.40
N THR A 334 -18.66 -5.17 9.20
CA THR A 334 -19.47 -5.76 10.28
C THR A 334 -18.62 -6.61 11.22
N LEU A 335 -17.65 -7.35 10.69
CA LEU A 335 -16.73 -8.19 11.47
C LEU A 335 -15.89 -7.38 12.45
N ARG A 336 -15.61 -6.09 12.16
CA ARG A 336 -14.90 -5.20 13.10
C ARG A 336 -15.74 -4.84 14.31
N VAL A 337 -17.05 -4.62 14.11
CA VAL A 337 -18.00 -4.38 15.20
C VAL A 337 -18.11 -5.64 16.06
N LEU A 338 -18.23 -6.81 15.44
CA LEU A 338 -18.23 -8.10 16.15
C LEU A 338 -16.93 -8.34 16.93
N LEU A 339 -15.78 -8.01 16.34
CA LEU A 339 -14.48 -8.11 17.01
C LEU A 339 -14.45 -7.22 18.27
N GLY A 340 -14.99 -6.01 18.18
CA GLY A 340 -15.17 -5.12 19.33
C GLY A 340 -15.98 -5.73 20.46
N GLY A 341 -17.14 -6.30 20.15
CA GLY A 341 -18.01 -6.92 21.16
C GLY A 341 -17.34 -8.14 21.80
N ALA A 342 -16.71 -9.00 20.98
CA ALA A 342 -15.99 -10.18 21.48
C ALA A 342 -14.76 -9.83 22.32
N ALA A 343 -14.06 -8.73 21.99
CA ALA A 343 -12.89 -8.28 22.75
C ALA A 343 -13.28 -7.68 24.10
N THR A 344 -14.37 -6.92 24.13
CA THR A 344 -14.82 -6.15 25.30
C THR A 344 -15.84 -6.88 26.17
N ALA A 345 -16.27 -8.07 25.75
CA ALA A 345 -17.39 -8.82 26.34
C ALA A 345 -18.73 -8.05 26.34
N VAL A 346 -18.86 -7.01 25.52
CA VAL A 346 -20.12 -6.28 25.34
C VAL A 346 -20.93 -6.96 24.24
N PRO A 347 -22.17 -7.41 24.54
CA PRO A 347 -23.00 -8.08 23.55
C PRO A 347 -23.38 -7.12 22.42
N VAL A 348 -23.17 -7.55 21.18
CA VAL A 348 -23.60 -6.79 20.01
C VAL A 348 -25.06 -7.12 19.71
N SER A 349 -25.93 -6.12 19.71
CA SER A 349 -27.37 -6.36 19.50
C SER A 349 -27.66 -6.79 18.05
N PRO A 350 -28.64 -7.67 17.81
CA PRO A 350 -29.08 -8.01 16.46
C PRO A 350 -29.49 -6.79 15.63
N TRP A 351 -30.09 -5.79 16.27
CA TRP A 351 -30.45 -4.51 15.64
C TRP A 351 -29.23 -3.74 15.15
N LEU A 352 -28.18 -3.65 15.96
CA LEU A 352 -26.92 -3.00 15.57
C LEU A 352 -26.26 -3.74 14.40
N LEU A 353 -26.31 -5.08 14.38
CA LEU A 353 -25.80 -5.87 13.26
C LEU A 353 -26.61 -5.64 11.99
N ALA A 354 -27.94 -5.70 12.05
CA ALA A 354 -28.81 -5.44 10.91
C ALA A 354 -28.56 -4.03 10.34
N PHE A 355 -28.52 -3.01 11.20
CA PHE A 355 -28.17 -1.64 10.85
C PHE A 355 -26.81 -1.56 10.14
N SER A 356 -25.79 -2.16 10.77
CA SER A 356 -24.41 -2.15 10.27
C SER A 356 -24.29 -2.80 8.89
N VAL A 357 -24.96 -3.93 8.67
CA VAL A 357 -24.93 -4.64 7.39
C VAL A 357 -25.48 -3.75 6.28
N PHE A 358 -26.65 -3.13 6.45
CA PHE A 358 -27.24 -2.26 5.42
C PHE A 358 -26.43 -0.99 5.20
N LEU A 359 -25.94 -0.37 6.28
CA LEU A 359 -25.10 0.83 6.18
C LEU A 359 -23.80 0.53 5.42
N PHE A 360 -23.07 -0.53 5.82
CA PHE A 360 -21.81 -0.89 5.18
C PHE A 360 -22.00 -1.43 3.76
N LEU A 361 -23.15 -2.06 3.46
CA LEU A 361 -23.50 -2.44 2.10
C LEU A 361 -23.71 -1.20 1.21
N SER A 362 -24.40 -0.19 1.73
CA SER A 362 -24.54 1.11 1.06
C SER A 362 -23.18 1.75 0.77
N LEU A 363 -22.29 1.82 1.77
CA LEU A 363 -20.94 2.37 1.58
C LEU A 363 -20.07 1.54 0.62
N ALA A 364 -20.22 0.20 0.62
CA ALA A 364 -19.51 -0.66 -0.32
C ALA A 364 -20.00 -0.45 -1.77
N PHE A 365 -21.31 -0.27 -1.98
CA PHE A 365 -21.85 0.14 -3.28
C PHE A 365 -21.41 1.56 -3.67
N ALA A 366 -21.38 2.51 -2.74
CA ALA A 366 -20.90 3.88 -2.99
C ALA A 366 -19.45 3.88 -3.52
N LYS A 367 -18.59 3.06 -2.90
CA LYS A 367 -17.23 2.83 -3.40
C LYS A 367 -17.24 2.24 -4.82
N ARG A 368 -18.07 1.23 -5.09
CA ARG A 368 -18.16 0.64 -6.43
C ARG A 368 -18.64 1.65 -7.47
N ALA A 369 -19.65 2.46 -7.16
CA ALA A 369 -20.18 3.50 -8.03
C ALA A 369 -19.11 4.55 -8.36
N SER A 370 -18.35 5.02 -7.36
CA SER A 370 -17.24 5.96 -7.59
C SER A 370 -16.16 5.37 -8.52
N GLU A 371 -15.81 4.10 -8.35
CA GLU A 371 -14.85 3.42 -9.22
C GLU A 371 -15.38 3.30 -10.67
N LEU A 372 -16.67 2.98 -10.86
CA LEU A 372 -17.28 2.88 -12.19
C LEU A 372 -17.39 4.23 -12.89
N LEU A 373 -17.73 5.30 -12.16
CA LEU A 373 -17.79 6.66 -12.70
C LEU A 373 -16.40 7.12 -13.18
N ALA A 374 -15.37 6.91 -12.36
CA ALA A 374 -13.99 7.23 -12.72
C ALA A 374 -13.47 6.43 -13.92
N MET A 375 -14.03 5.24 -14.20
CA MET A 375 -13.71 4.47 -15.42
C MET A 375 -14.42 5.04 -16.64
N LYS A 376 -15.70 5.40 -16.51
CA LYS A 376 -16.49 6.04 -17.56
C LYS A 376 -15.81 7.32 -18.05
N GLU A 377 -15.34 8.17 -17.14
CA GLU A 377 -14.63 9.42 -17.46
C GLU A 377 -13.31 9.19 -18.21
N ARG A 378 -12.73 7.99 -18.11
CA ARG A 378 -11.47 7.61 -18.76
C ARG A 378 -11.64 6.82 -20.05
N GLY A 379 -12.89 6.55 -20.46
CA GLY A 379 -13.17 5.75 -21.66
C GLY A 379 -12.83 4.27 -21.50
N HIS A 380 -12.92 3.71 -20.29
CA HIS A 380 -12.78 2.28 -20.04
C HIS A 380 -14.14 1.63 -19.78
N ASP A 381 -14.41 0.48 -20.43
CA ASP A 381 -15.72 -0.19 -20.35
C ASP A 381 -15.87 -1.12 -19.14
N ALA A 382 -14.76 -1.64 -18.59
CA ALA A 382 -14.76 -2.63 -17.52
C ALA A 382 -13.73 -2.29 -16.43
N ALA A 383 -14.06 -2.66 -15.18
CA ALA A 383 -13.14 -2.52 -14.06
C ALA A 383 -12.02 -3.58 -14.14
N ALA A 384 -10.77 -3.16 -14.31
CA ALA A 384 -9.63 -4.07 -14.42
C ALA A 384 -9.56 -5.10 -13.27
N GLY A 385 -9.67 -6.39 -13.60
CA GLY A 385 -9.62 -7.50 -12.64
C GLY A 385 -10.89 -7.71 -11.81
N ARG A 386 -12.03 -7.14 -12.23
CA ARG A 386 -13.36 -7.33 -11.60
C ARG A 386 -14.43 -7.46 -12.69
N ASP A 387 -15.45 -8.28 -12.46
CA ASP A 387 -16.54 -8.52 -13.43
C ASP A 387 -17.58 -7.38 -13.47
N TRP A 388 -17.19 -6.14 -13.13
CA TRP A 388 -18.08 -4.96 -13.13
C TRP A 388 -17.88 -4.11 -14.38
N PHE A 389 -18.98 -3.66 -14.98
CA PHE A 389 -18.98 -2.82 -16.17
C PHE A 389 -19.59 -1.44 -15.91
N VAL A 390 -19.24 -0.46 -16.76
CA VAL A 390 -19.75 0.92 -16.63
C VAL A 390 -21.29 0.99 -16.71
N TRP A 391 -21.93 0.12 -17.51
CA TRP A 391 -23.39 0.05 -17.61
C TRP A 391 -24.08 -0.47 -16.35
N ASP A 392 -23.37 -1.15 -15.45
CA ASP A 392 -23.92 -1.59 -14.15
C ASP A 392 -24.10 -0.42 -13.18
N SER A 393 -23.60 0.77 -13.50
CA SER A 393 -23.60 1.94 -12.62
C SER A 393 -24.98 2.26 -12.08
N LEU A 394 -26.04 2.23 -12.91
CA LEU A 394 -27.40 2.50 -12.45
C LEU A 394 -27.85 1.51 -11.37
N VAL A 395 -27.62 0.20 -11.59
CA VAL A 395 -27.98 -0.85 -10.65
C VAL A 395 -27.22 -0.68 -9.33
N VAL A 396 -25.92 -0.36 -9.39
CA VAL A 396 -25.09 -0.08 -8.21
C VAL A 396 -25.64 1.10 -7.40
N HIS A 397 -26.05 2.18 -8.06
CA HIS A 397 -26.65 3.33 -7.39
C HIS A 397 -27.98 2.98 -6.71
N VAL A 398 -28.86 2.27 -7.42
CA VAL A 398 -30.17 1.87 -6.88
C VAL A 398 -30.01 0.96 -5.66
N LEU A 399 -29.18 -0.09 -5.75
CA LEU A 399 -28.93 -1.02 -4.65
C LEU A 399 -28.30 -0.32 -3.45
N GLY A 400 -27.39 0.61 -3.71
CA GLY A 400 -26.70 1.37 -2.68
C GLY A 400 -27.57 2.37 -1.94
N VAL A 401 -28.40 3.15 -2.66
CA VAL A 401 -29.39 4.06 -2.06
C VAL A 401 -30.45 3.27 -1.29
N ALA A 402 -30.96 2.16 -1.86
CA ALA A 402 -31.91 1.29 -1.17
C ALA A 402 -31.32 0.76 0.17
N SER A 403 -30.06 0.31 0.16
CA SER A 403 -29.36 -0.13 1.37
C SER A 403 -29.21 0.99 2.41
N ALA A 404 -28.96 2.24 1.98
CA ALA A 404 -28.88 3.39 2.88
C ALA A 404 -30.23 3.65 3.58
N TYR A 405 -31.32 3.64 2.82
CA TYR A 405 -32.65 3.90 3.37
C TYR A 405 -33.13 2.75 4.26
N LEU A 406 -32.80 1.50 3.93
CA LEU A 406 -33.04 0.34 4.79
C LEU A 406 -32.28 0.46 6.12
N SER A 407 -31.04 0.97 6.13
CA SER A 407 -30.33 1.22 7.40
C SER A 407 -31.05 2.25 8.28
N SER A 408 -31.63 3.28 7.67
CA SER A 408 -32.43 4.29 8.38
C SER A 408 -33.75 3.74 8.89
N LEU A 409 -34.40 2.86 8.12
CA LEU A 409 -35.60 2.15 8.55
C LEU A 409 -35.31 1.23 9.74
N VAL A 410 -34.21 0.46 9.70
CA VAL A 410 -33.79 -0.39 10.84
C VAL A 410 -33.54 0.45 12.09
N LEU A 411 -32.92 1.62 11.96
CA LEU A 411 -32.75 2.56 13.07
C LEU A 411 -34.10 3.03 13.63
N ALA A 412 -35.07 3.39 12.78
CA ALA A 412 -36.41 3.78 13.21
C ALA A 412 -37.16 2.66 13.96
N ILE A 413 -37.02 1.41 13.49
CA ILE A 413 -37.59 0.24 14.18
C ILE A 413 -36.88 0.00 15.52
N TYR A 414 -35.55 0.11 15.56
CA TYR A 414 -34.77 -0.03 16.79
C TYR A 414 -35.21 0.95 17.88
N ILE A 415 -35.53 2.20 17.51
CA ILE A 415 -35.96 3.23 18.47
C ILE A 415 -37.22 2.81 19.25
N HIS A 416 -38.11 2.03 18.64
CA HIS A 416 -39.33 1.53 19.30
C HIS A 416 -39.12 0.25 20.12
N SER A 417 -37.97 -0.39 20.01
CA SER A 417 -37.72 -1.67 20.68
C SER A 417 -37.65 -1.53 22.20
N ASP A 418 -38.01 -2.59 22.91
CA ASP A 418 -37.93 -2.63 24.38
C ASP A 418 -36.51 -2.44 24.90
N VAL A 419 -35.51 -2.83 24.11
CA VAL A 419 -34.09 -2.64 24.44
C VAL A 419 -33.76 -1.15 24.54
N THR A 420 -34.23 -0.35 23.59
CA THR A 420 -34.01 1.10 23.58
C THR A 420 -34.72 1.79 24.73
N LYS A 421 -35.97 1.40 25.02
CA LYS A 421 -36.75 1.94 26.14
C LYS A 421 -36.11 1.67 27.50
N ARG A 422 -35.34 0.58 27.63
CA ARG A 422 -34.57 0.28 28.86
C ARG A 422 -33.25 1.03 28.94
N LEU A 423 -32.62 1.33 27.81
CA LEU A 423 -31.29 1.93 27.76
C LEU A 423 -31.31 3.46 27.84
N TYR A 424 -32.39 4.10 27.35
CA TYR A 424 -32.53 5.55 27.31
C TYR A 424 -33.74 6.01 28.12
N ALA A 425 -33.55 7.02 28.97
CA ALA A 425 -34.62 7.60 29.78
C ALA A 425 -35.69 8.31 28.91
N HIS A 426 -35.27 8.87 27.78
CA HIS A 426 -36.13 9.66 26.88
C HIS A 426 -35.87 9.30 25.41
N PRO A 427 -36.31 8.11 24.96
CA PRO A 427 -35.97 7.60 23.62
C PRO A 427 -36.57 8.42 22.48
N GLY A 428 -37.56 9.28 22.73
CA GLY A 428 -38.11 10.20 21.72
C GLY A 428 -37.06 11.09 21.04
N TRP A 429 -36.00 11.49 21.76
CA TRP A 429 -34.89 12.25 21.17
C TRP A 429 -34.19 11.49 20.04
N LEU A 430 -34.12 10.15 20.11
CA LEU A 430 -33.42 9.32 19.14
C LEU A 430 -34.03 9.42 17.74
N TRP A 431 -35.29 9.84 17.61
CA TRP A 431 -35.91 10.09 16.31
C TRP A 431 -35.16 11.12 15.48
N LEU A 432 -34.43 12.06 16.10
CA LEU A 432 -33.58 13.02 15.39
C LEU A 432 -32.38 12.35 14.70
N LEU A 433 -32.00 11.13 15.08
CA LEU A 433 -30.95 10.37 14.40
C LEU A 433 -31.41 9.89 13.01
N VAL A 434 -32.71 9.64 12.81
CA VAL A 434 -33.26 9.17 11.53
C VAL A 434 -33.09 10.20 10.41
N PRO A 435 -33.57 11.46 10.51
CA PRO A 435 -33.36 12.46 9.47
C PRO A 435 -31.88 12.84 9.32
N THR A 436 -31.10 12.80 10.41
CA THR A 436 -29.64 13.02 10.37
C THR A 436 -28.93 11.98 9.52
N LEU A 437 -29.27 10.70 9.71
CA LEU A 437 -28.71 9.60 8.93
C LEU A 437 -29.20 9.61 7.48
N LEU A 438 -30.48 9.89 7.24
CA LEU A 438 -31.03 10.05 5.90
C LEU A 438 -30.28 11.16 5.15
N TYR A 439 -30.13 12.34 5.75
CA TYR A 439 -29.38 13.43 5.14
C TYR A 439 -27.93 13.03 4.83
N TRP A 440 -27.24 12.41 5.78
CA TRP A 440 -25.85 11.98 5.58
C TRP A 440 -25.72 10.97 4.44
N THR A 441 -26.54 9.91 4.45
CA THR A 441 -26.50 8.86 3.42
C THR A 441 -26.90 9.41 2.05
N SER A 442 -27.95 10.22 1.95
CA SER A 442 -28.31 10.90 0.70
C SER A 442 -27.19 11.80 0.20
N ARG A 443 -26.52 12.56 1.08
CA ARG A 443 -25.37 13.40 0.72
C ARG A 443 -24.21 12.58 0.17
N VAL A 444 -23.87 11.45 0.80
CA VAL A 444 -22.83 10.53 0.29
C VAL A 444 -23.14 10.11 -1.15
N TRP A 445 -24.38 9.73 -1.43
CA TRP A 445 -24.81 9.32 -2.78
C TRP A 445 -24.83 10.46 -3.80
N VAL A 446 -25.15 11.69 -3.37
CA VAL A 446 -25.02 12.89 -4.23
C VAL A 446 -23.55 13.14 -4.58
N LEU A 447 -22.62 13.04 -3.63
CA LEU A 447 -21.19 13.25 -3.87
C LEU A 447 -20.59 12.18 -4.79
N VAL A 448 -21.01 10.92 -4.63
CA VAL A 448 -20.66 9.82 -5.53
C VAL A 448 -21.13 10.12 -6.96
N GLY A 449 -22.38 10.56 -7.13
CA GLY A 449 -22.92 10.91 -8.44
C GLY A 449 -22.23 12.11 -9.12
N ARG A 450 -21.56 12.96 -8.34
CA ARG A 450 -20.77 14.10 -8.83
C ARG A 450 -19.30 13.79 -9.10
N GLY A 451 -18.83 12.57 -8.78
CA GLY A 451 -17.41 12.23 -8.88
C GLY A 451 -16.53 12.91 -7.83
N GLU A 452 -17.12 13.47 -6.76
CA GLU A 452 -16.36 14.18 -5.70
C GLU A 452 -15.81 13.21 -4.63
N MET A 453 -16.06 11.90 -4.76
CA MET A 453 -15.68 10.88 -3.78
C MET A 453 -14.66 9.90 -4.34
N ASP A 454 -13.39 10.30 -4.29
CA ASP A 454 -12.24 9.51 -4.79
C ASP A 454 -11.67 8.51 -3.77
N GLU A 455 -12.03 8.66 -2.50
CA GLU A 455 -11.52 7.86 -1.39
C GLU A 455 -12.58 6.89 -0.84
N ASP A 456 -12.14 5.93 -0.04
CA ASP A 456 -13.06 5.02 0.67
C ASP A 456 -14.05 5.83 1.54
N PRO A 457 -15.37 5.54 1.49
CA PRO A 457 -16.39 6.35 2.15
C PRO A 457 -16.15 6.59 3.65
N ILE A 458 -15.54 5.62 4.36
CA ILE A 458 -15.24 5.78 5.79
C ILE A 458 -14.05 6.72 6.00
N VAL A 459 -13.07 6.71 5.10
CA VAL A 459 -11.93 7.63 5.15
C VAL A 459 -12.38 9.05 4.79
N PHE A 460 -13.30 9.18 3.82
CA PHE A 460 -13.98 10.44 3.51
C PHE A 460 -14.72 10.98 4.73
N ALA A 461 -15.55 10.15 5.38
CA ALA A 461 -16.30 10.51 6.58
C ALA A 461 -15.40 11.07 7.71
N ALA A 462 -14.18 10.54 7.86
CA ALA A 462 -13.23 10.98 8.87
C ALA A 462 -12.62 12.37 8.61
N ARG A 463 -12.69 12.90 7.38
CA ARG A 463 -12.17 14.23 7.02
C ARG A 463 -13.25 15.26 6.74
N ASP A 464 -14.44 14.81 6.36
CA ASP A 464 -15.52 15.68 5.92
C ASP A 464 -16.16 16.44 7.09
N ARG A 465 -16.17 17.78 6.99
CA ARG A 465 -16.65 18.67 8.06
C ARG A 465 -18.14 18.50 8.33
N VAL A 466 -18.95 18.26 7.30
CA VAL A 466 -20.39 18.04 7.44
C VAL A 466 -20.65 16.74 8.19
N THR A 467 -19.91 15.67 7.86
CA THR A 467 -19.98 14.40 8.58
C THR A 467 -19.65 14.58 10.07
N TRP A 468 -18.60 15.34 10.41
CA TRP A 468 -18.29 15.66 11.80
C TRP A 468 -19.38 16.48 12.50
N ALA A 469 -19.96 17.49 11.83
CA ALA A 469 -21.06 18.25 12.38
C ALA A 469 -22.28 17.36 12.71
N LEU A 470 -22.63 16.44 11.80
CA LEU A 470 -23.73 15.48 12.00
C LEU A 470 -23.40 14.45 13.08
N ALA A 471 -22.14 14.02 13.19
CA ALA A 471 -21.68 13.12 14.25
C ALA A 471 -21.78 13.79 15.63
N VAL A 472 -21.37 15.06 15.75
CA VAL A 472 -21.53 15.86 16.98
C VAL A 472 -23.01 16.05 17.32
N ALA A 473 -23.85 16.36 16.33
CA ALA A 473 -25.30 16.47 16.52
C ALA A 473 -25.91 15.14 16.98
N SER A 474 -25.50 14.03 16.39
CA SER A 474 -25.92 12.68 16.79
C SER A 474 -25.49 12.36 18.23
N GLY A 475 -24.26 12.73 18.61
CA GLY A 475 -23.77 12.60 19.99
C GLY A 475 -24.59 13.40 20.99
N ALA A 476 -24.95 14.64 20.65
CA ALA A 476 -25.83 15.47 21.47
C ALA A 476 -27.23 14.84 21.62
N VAL A 477 -27.78 14.30 20.54
CA VAL A 477 -29.07 13.58 20.55
C VAL A 477 -29.01 12.36 21.47
N LEU A 478 -27.94 11.56 21.41
CA LEU A 478 -27.75 10.40 22.29
C LEU A 478 -27.66 10.83 23.77
N LEU A 479 -26.95 11.92 24.08
CA LEU A 479 -26.86 12.47 25.43
C LEU A 479 -28.22 12.97 25.94
N MET A 480 -28.99 13.65 25.09
CA MET A 480 -30.34 14.11 25.41
C MET A 480 -31.30 12.93 25.60
N ALA A 481 -31.21 11.88 24.78
CA ALA A 481 -31.99 10.66 24.97
C ALA A 481 -31.66 9.96 26.31
N ALA A 482 -30.39 10.01 26.73
CA ALA A 482 -29.94 9.39 27.98
C ALA A 482 -30.35 10.20 29.23
N ARG A 483 -30.40 11.54 29.16
CA ARG A 483 -30.52 12.41 30.35
C ARG A 483 -31.54 13.55 30.28
N GLY A 484 -32.02 13.94 29.10
CA GLY A 484 -32.81 15.15 28.89
C GLY A 484 -34.31 14.91 28.73
N ARG A 485 -35.15 15.60 29.52
CA ARG A 485 -36.62 15.49 29.43
C ARG A 485 -37.12 15.84 28.02
N PHE A 486 -37.87 14.93 27.38
CA PHE A 486 -38.46 15.13 26.06
C PHE A 486 -39.78 15.90 26.17
N GLY A 487 -39.97 16.93 25.35
CA GLY A 487 -41.06 17.91 25.47
C GLY A 487 -42.11 17.91 24.37
N ILE A 488 -42.21 16.85 23.54
CA ILE A 488 -43.27 16.74 22.52
C ILE A 488 -44.26 15.64 22.95
N PRO A 489 -45.48 15.99 23.39
CA PRO A 489 -46.55 15.02 23.64
C PRO A 489 -46.94 14.26 22.36
N GLY A 490 -47.14 12.94 22.44
CA GLY A 490 -47.75 12.13 21.36
C GLY A 490 -46.79 11.50 20.32
N LEU A 491 -45.48 11.73 20.38
CA LEU A 491 -44.51 11.08 19.46
C LEU A 491 -44.12 9.65 19.91
N MET A 492 -44.73 9.16 20.99
CA MET A 492 -44.39 7.93 21.69
C MET A 492 -45.61 7.20 22.29
N GLU A 493 -46.83 7.63 21.95
CA GLU A 493 -48.05 6.83 22.23
C GLU A 493 -48.26 5.75 21.18
#